data_AF-A0A2H5YPD6-F1
#
_entry.id   AF-A0A2H5YPD6-F1
#
_cell.length_a   1.000
_cell.length_b   1.000
_cell.length_c   1.000
_cell.angle_alpha   90.00
_cell.angle_beta   90.00
_cell.angle_gamma   90.00
#
_symmetry.space_group_name_H-M   'P 1'
#
loop_
_entity.id
_entity.type
_entity.pdbx_description
1 polymer ?
#
loop_
_entity_poly.entity_id
_entity_poly.type
_entity_poly.pdbx_seq_one_letter_code
_entity_poly.pdbx_strand_id
1 'polypeptide(L)'
;MSNGIPHTTTTERPRVLFFGRHCRLSTLPLQALLEAGIPVVAIIVPMRRRGDGTPPIRLRPLPPLALTPASGEPALEQLASQHRIPLLEASTLRHPQVRETLARLEADLLVVSCFPWRIPEEIVALAPLGGLNVHPSALPAYRGPDPLFWIYRHGRLRTGVSIHQLAAELDAGPIMEQAVFDLPLGLPGDWLEQDVAGVGGALLVRAIRALSERRAYPLPQSPEHSSYFSWPQPEDLEIGPEWPAWRAVHFLNGVLPLGYRPVYVAPGGERTKVRRLLRWCRSAREADDYARSFRATPLPLRDAILVVESERE
;
A
#
# COMPACT_ATOMS: atom_id res chain seq x y z
N MET A 1 -20.66 -43.63 -33.91
CA MET A 1 -19.97 -43.27 -32.65
C MET A 1 -19.03 -42.12 -32.95
N SER A 2 -19.43 -40.91 -32.58
CA SER A 2 -18.58 -39.72 -32.62
C SER A 2 -18.80 -39.00 -31.29
N ASN A 3 -17.95 -39.30 -30.31
CA ASN A 3 -17.94 -38.60 -29.04
C ASN A 3 -17.37 -37.19 -29.27
N GLY A 4 -18.27 -36.22 -29.44
CA GLY A 4 -17.93 -34.82 -29.39
C GLY A 4 -17.50 -34.46 -27.98
N ILE A 5 -16.23 -34.12 -27.80
CA ILE A 5 -15.72 -33.47 -26.60
C ILE A 5 -16.30 -32.03 -26.59
N PRO A 6 -17.04 -31.61 -25.57
CA PRO A 6 -17.49 -30.23 -25.49
C PRO A 6 -16.29 -29.34 -25.15
N HIS A 7 -15.85 -28.53 -26.10
CA HIS A 7 -15.00 -27.38 -25.84
C HIS A 7 -15.84 -26.28 -25.18
N THR A 8 -15.88 -26.26 -23.84
CA THR A 8 -16.42 -25.13 -23.08
C THR A 8 -15.38 -24.01 -23.05
N THR A 9 -15.38 -23.14 -24.05
CA THR A 9 -14.53 -21.93 -24.12
C THR A 9 -15.17 -20.75 -23.40
N THR A 10 -15.49 -20.92 -22.12
CA THR A 10 -15.74 -19.80 -21.21
C THR A 10 -14.70 -19.90 -20.11
N THR A 11 -13.62 -19.13 -20.22
CA THR A 11 -12.68 -18.93 -19.11
C THR A 11 -13.41 -18.18 -18.01
N GLU A 12 -14.06 -18.93 -17.13
CA GLU A 12 -14.75 -18.40 -15.97
C GLU A 12 -13.73 -17.62 -15.11
N ARG A 13 -14.10 -16.39 -14.72
CA ARG A 13 -13.20 -15.53 -13.95
C ARG A 13 -13.13 -16.04 -12.52
N PRO A 14 -11.94 -16.11 -11.91
CA PRO A 14 -11.78 -16.65 -10.57
C PRO A 14 -12.53 -15.80 -9.55
N ARG A 15 -13.15 -16.48 -8.59
CA ARG A 15 -13.76 -15.89 -7.40
C ARG A 15 -12.67 -15.42 -6.46
N VAL A 16 -12.60 -14.12 -6.21
CA VAL A 16 -11.55 -13.48 -5.43
C VAL A 16 -11.98 -13.29 -3.97
N LEU A 17 -11.14 -13.74 -3.05
CA LEU A 17 -11.18 -13.34 -1.64
C LEU A 17 -10.14 -12.23 -1.42
N PHE A 18 -10.61 -11.02 -1.12
CA PHE A 18 -9.76 -9.82 -1.04
C PHE A 18 -9.38 -9.50 0.40
N PHE A 19 -8.09 -9.44 0.71
CA PHE A 19 -7.53 -9.02 2.00
C PHE A 19 -6.95 -7.60 1.87
N GLY A 20 -7.43 -6.68 2.70
CA GLY A 20 -6.92 -5.31 2.72
C GLY A 20 -7.20 -4.54 4.00
N ARG A 21 -6.98 -3.23 3.98
CA ARG A 21 -7.28 -2.31 5.09
C ARG A 21 -7.83 -1.00 4.55
N HIS A 22 -8.31 -0.15 5.44
CA HIS A 22 -8.82 1.17 5.07
C HIS A 22 -7.66 2.12 4.65
N CYS A 23 -7.27 2.06 3.38
CA CYS A 23 -6.31 2.94 2.71
C CYS A 23 -6.49 2.88 1.18
N ARG A 24 -5.86 3.79 0.44
CA ARG A 24 -5.93 3.84 -1.03
C ARG A 24 -5.35 2.59 -1.68
N LEU A 25 -4.23 2.09 -1.13
CA LEU A 25 -3.57 0.87 -1.62
C LEU A 25 -4.50 -0.35 -1.64
N SER A 26 -5.47 -0.48 -0.74
CA SER A 26 -6.47 -1.55 -0.84
C SER A 26 -7.67 -1.15 -1.70
N THR A 27 -8.07 0.11 -1.64
CA THR A 27 -9.35 0.55 -2.17
C THR A 27 -9.36 0.66 -3.69
N LEU A 28 -8.31 1.22 -4.29
CA LEU A 28 -8.22 1.36 -5.75
C LEU A 28 -8.00 0.02 -6.46
N PRO A 29 -7.17 -0.93 -5.94
CA PRO A 29 -7.14 -2.28 -6.51
C PRO A 29 -8.46 -3.02 -6.41
N LEU A 30 -9.19 -2.91 -5.29
CA LEU A 30 -10.53 -3.49 -5.19
C LEU A 30 -11.47 -2.89 -6.23
N GLN A 31 -11.51 -1.56 -6.34
CA GLN A 31 -12.32 -0.86 -7.34
C GLN A 31 -12.02 -1.35 -8.77
N ALA A 32 -10.74 -1.47 -9.13
CA ALA A 32 -10.32 -1.96 -10.43
C ALA A 32 -10.81 -3.40 -10.71
N LEU A 33 -10.79 -4.30 -9.71
CA LEU A 33 -11.35 -5.65 -9.85
C LEU A 33 -12.85 -5.60 -10.17
N LEU A 34 -13.60 -4.77 -9.43
CA LEU A 34 -15.06 -4.66 -9.55
C LEU A 34 -15.46 -4.05 -10.90
N GLU A 35 -14.80 -2.98 -11.34
CA GLU A 35 -14.99 -2.36 -12.66
C GLU A 35 -14.62 -3.32 -13.79
N ALA A 36 -13.59 -4.14 -13.59
CA ALA A 36 -13.22 -5.17 -14.55
C ALA A 36 -14.21 -6.35 -14.59
N GLY A 37 -15.18 -6.42 -13.68
CA GLY A 37 -16.14 -7.51 -13.52
C GLY A 37 -15.51 -8.81 -13.00
N ILE A 38 -14.46 -8.72 -12.19
CA ILE A 38 -13.86 -9.87 -11.50
C ILE A 38 -14.69 -10.14 -10.24
N PRO A 39 -15.23 -11.37 -10.05
CA PRO A 39 -16.07 -11.67 -8.90
C PRO A 39 -15.28 -11.57 -7.59
N VAL A 40 -15.73 -10.75 -6.64
CA VAL A 40 -15.17 -10.68 -5.27
C VAL A 40 -16.19 -11.27 -4.30
N VAL A 41 -15.83 -12.39 -3.65
CA VAL A 41 -16.77 -13.14 -2.78
C VAL A 41 -16.86 -12.58 -1.36
N ALA A 42 -15.78 -11.98 -0.88
CA ALA A 42 -15.74 -11.23 0.37
C ALA A 42 -14.51 -10.33 0.43
N ILE A 43 -14.57 -9.33 1.31
CA ILE A 43 -13.45 -8.47 1.68
C ILE A 43 -13.11 -8.77 3.15
N ILE A 44 -11.83 -9.00 3.45
CA ILE A 44 -11.31 -9.26 4.79
C ILE A 44 -10.47 -8.06 5.23
N VAL A 45 -10.80 -7.50 6.39
CA VAL A 45 -10.05 -6.40 7.01
C VAL A 45 -9.68 -6.72 8.46
N PRO A 46 -8.60 -6.14 9.01
CA PRO A 46 -8.27 -6.26 10.41
C PRO A 46 -9.34 -5.61 11.31
N MET A 47 -9.71 -6.30 12.38
CA MET A 47 -10.63 -5.77 13.38
C MET A 47 -9.96 -4.68 14.22
N ARG A 48 -10.55 -3.48 14.25
CA ARG A 48 -9.99 -2.34 15.00
C ARG A 48 -10.19 -2.42 16.51
N ARG A 49 -11.28 -3.05 16.96
CA ARG A 49 -11.65 -3.16 18.38
C ARG A 49 -12.22 -4.54 18.67
N ARG A 50 -11.62 -5.23 19.64
CA ARG A 50 -12.13 -6.49 20.18
C ARG A 50 -12.74 -6.22 21.54
N GLY A 51 -14.05 -6.44 21.69
CA GLY A 51 -14.70 -6.49 22.99
C GLY A 51 -14.70 -7.93 23.52
N ASP A 52 -15.00 -8.08 24.81
CA ASP A 52 -15.17 -9.41 25.42
C ASP A 52 -16.25 -10.21 24.69
N GLY A 53 -15.99 -11.50 24.46
CA GLY A 53 -16.89 -12.39 23.72
C GLY A 53 -17.00 -12.11 22.22
N THR A 54 -16.26 -11.14 21.66
CA THR A 54 -16.28 -10.90 20.20
C THR A 54 -15.66 -12.10 19.46
N PRO A 55 -16.37 -12.71 18.48
CA PRO A 55 -15.83 -13.83 17.72
C PRO A 55 -14.58 -13.39 16.92
N PRO A 56 -13.68 -14.33 16.61
CA PRO A 56 -12.41 -14.05 15.94
C PRO A 56 -12.60 -13.49 14.52
N ILE A 57 -13.73 -13.79 13.87
CA ILE A 57 -14.19 -13.23 12.60
C ILE A 57 -15.67 -12.90 12.70
N ARG A 58 -16.11 -11.79 12.10
CA ARG A 58 -17.53 -11.42 12.01
C ARG A 58 -17.81 -10.60 10.76
N LEU A 59 -19.07 -10.61 10.33
CA LEU A 59 -19.56 -9.66 9.35
C LEU A 59 -19.57 -8.25 9.95
N ARG A 60 -18.99 -7.29 9.22
CA ARG A 60 -19.08 -5.86 9.55
C ARG A 60 -20.37 -5.30 8.95
N PRO A 61 -21.22 -4.66 9.76
CA PRO A 61 -22.34 -3.89 9.23
C PRO A 61 -21.84 -2.82 8.26
N LEU A 62 -22.37 -2.83 7.04
CA LEU A 62 -22.05 -1.85 6.03
C LEU A 62 -22.96 -0.63 6.19
N PRO A 63 -22.45 0.59 5.91
CA PRO A 63 -23.29 1.76 5.89
C PRO A 63 -24.37 1.59 4.81
N PRO A 64 -25.56 2.22 5.00
CA PRO A 64 -26.52 2.36 3.91
C PRO A 64 -25.83 3.00 2.70
N LEU A 65 -26.31 2.69 1.48
CA LEU A 65 -25.74 3.22 0.24
C LEU A 65 -25.65 4.75 0.34
N ALA A 66 -24.47 5.26 0.65
CA ALA A 66 -24.21 6.69 0.73
C ALA A 66 -23.78 7.18 -0.65
N LEU A 67 -24.20 8.39 -0.99
CA LEU A 67 -23.66 9.12 -2.13
C LEU A 67 -22.13 9.24 -1.98
N THR A 68 -21.45 9.27 -3.12
CA THR A 68 -19.99 9.40 -3.24
C THR A 68 -19.41 10.37 -2.20
N PRO A 69 -18.34 10.00 -1.48
CA PRO A 69 -17.75 10.87 -0.47
C PRO A 69 -17.22 12.15 -1.10
N ALA A 70 -17.20 13.24 -0.32
CA ALA A 70 -16.70 14.54 -0.77
C ALA A 70 -15.23 14.51 -1.26
N SER A 71 -14.46 13.49 -0.84
CA SER A 71 -13.09 13.22 -1.29
C SER A 71 -12.98 12.63 -2.70
N GLY A 72 -14.10 12.27 -3.36
CA GLY A 72 -14.13 11.67 -4.69
C GLY A 72 -13.75 10.18 -4.75
N GLU A 73 -12.93 9.67 -3.83
CA GLU A 73 -12.55 8.25 -3.77
C GLU A 73 -13.47 7.45 -2.84
N PRO A 74 -14.08 6.34 -3.30
CA PRO A 74 -14.93 5.53 -2.44
C PRO A 74 -14.11 4.86 -1.33
N ALA A 75 -14.69 4.62 -0.16
CA ALA A 75 -14.09 3.77 0.88
C ALA A 75 -14.37 2.28 0.60
N LEU A 76 -13.58 1.36 1.17
CA LEU A 76 -13.82 -0.09 1.07
C LEU A 76 -15.26 -0.48 1.43
N GLU A 77 -15.82 0.10 2.50
CA GLU A 77 -17.19 -0.15 2.93
C GLU A 77 -18.24 0.30 1.91
N GLN A 78 -17.96 1.38 1.19
CA GLN A 78 -18.87 1.89 0.16
C GLN A 78 -18.85 0.97 -1.06
N LEU A 79 -17.67 0.55 -1.52
CA LEU A 79 -17.54 -0.46 -2.58
C LEU A 79 -18.24 -1.77 -2.19
N ALA A 80 -18.03 -2.24 -0.97
CA ALA A 80 -18.69 -3.43 -0.44
C ALA A 80 -20.22 -3.29 -0.46
N SER A 81 -20.76 -2.14 -0.02
CA SER A 81 -22.20 -1.86 0.01
C SER A 81 -22.80 -1.78 -1.39
N GLN A 82 -22.15 -1.03 -2.30
CA GLN A 82 -22.58 -0.84 -3.69
C GLN A 82 -22.64 -2.16 -4.46
N HIS A 83 -21.65 -3.03 -4.27
CA HIS A 83 -21.55 -4.31 -4.97
C HIS A 83 -22.13 -5.49 -4.18
N ARG A 84 -22.73 -5.25 -3.00
CA ARG A 84 -23.30 -6.27 -2.10
C ARG A 84 -22.31 -7.37 -1.72
N ILE A 85 -21.06 -6.98 -1.46
CA ILE A 85 -19.98 -7.88 -1.07
C ILE A 85 -19.90 -7.91 0.47
N PRO A 86 -19.86 -9.09 1.11
CA PRO A 86 -19.68 -9.17 2.55
C PRO A 86 -18.30 -8.65 2.95
N LEU A 87 -18.26 -7.72 3.90
CA LEU A 87 -17.04 -7.24 4.54
C LEU A 87 -16.88 -7.92 5.89
N LEU A 88 -15.86 -8.75 6.03
CA LEU A 88 -15.56 -9.48 7.27
C LEU A 88 -14.39 -8.81 8.00
N GLU A 89 -14.55 -8.62 9.32
CA GLU A 89 -13.48 -8.21 10.21
C GLU A 89 -12.91 -9.43 10.93
N ALA A 90 -11.60 -9.65 10.82
CA ALA A 90 -10.90 -10.69 11.57
C ALA A 90 -9.98 -10.05 12.61
N SER A 91 -9.89 -10.63 13.82
CA SER A 91 -8.94 -10.21 14.86
C SER A 91 -7.61 -10.98 14.80
N THR A 92 -7.59 -12.11 14.10
CA THR A 92 -6.42 -12.94 13.80
C THR A 92 -6.75 -13.82 12.60
N LEU A 93 -5.73 -14.27 11.86
CA LEU A 93 -5.90 -15.30 10.82
C LEU A 93 -5.65 -16.73 11.33
N ARG A 94 -5.10 -16.89 12.54
CA ARG A 94 -4.67 -18.20 13.07
C ARG A 94 -5.79 -18.98 13.75
N HIS A 95 -6.96 -18.38 13.97
CA HIS A 95 -8.04 -19.05 14.67
C HIS A 95 -8.79 -20.02 13.74
N PRO A 96 -9.08 -21.28 14.14
CA PRO A 96 -9.75 -22.26 13.28
C PRO A 96 -11.07 -21.78 12.65
N GLN A 97 -11.92 -21.11 13.44
CA GLN A 97 -13.16 -20.49 12.96
C GLN A 97 -12.96 -19.51 11.79
N VAL A 98 -11.81 -18.82 11.72
CA VAL A 98 -11.48 -17.92 10.59
C VAL A 98 -11.32 -18.77 9.35
N ARG A 99 -10.44 -19.78 9.39
CA ARG A 99 -10.23 -20.70 8.26
C ARG A 99 -11.53 -21.36 7.81
N GLU A 100 -12.36 -21.86 8.72
CA GLU A 100 -13.65 -22.45 8.41
C GLU A 100 -14.61 -21.47 7.72
N THR A 101 -14.61 -20.22 8.17
CA THR A 101 -15.43 -19.16 7.55
C THR A 101 -14.93 -18.84 6.15
N LEU A 102 -13.62 -18.73 5.96
CA LEU A 102 -13.04 -18.45 4.65
C LEU A 102 -13.22 -19.62 3.66
N ALA A 103 -13.13 -20.86 4.14
CA ALA A 103 -13.32 -22.06 3.32
C ALA A 103 -14.73 -22.10 2.68
N ARG A 104 -15.76 -21.69 3.43
CA ARG A 104 -17.14 -21.62 2.94
C ARG A 104 -17.39 -20.56 1.86
N LEU A 105 -16.44 -19.64 1.64
CA LEU A 105 -16.57 -18.63 0.58
C LEU A 105 -16.22 -19.18 -0.80
N GLU A 106 -15.56 -20.34 -0.86
CA GLU A 106 -15.19 -21.03 -2.11
C GLU A 106 -14.50 -20.07 -3.09
N ALA A 107 -13.43 -19.43 -2.61
CA ALA A 107 -12.62 -18.53 -3.43
C ALA A 107 -11.61 -19.32 -4.25
N ASP A 108 -11.44 -18.95 -5.52
CA ASP A 108 -10.45 -19.55 -6.40
C ASP A 108 -9.07 -18.91 -6.22
N LEU A 109 -9.04 -17.63 -5.83
CA LEU A 109 -7.83 -16.81 -5.73
C LEU A 109 -7.89 -15.88 -4.51
N LEU A 110 -6.78 -15.79 -3.77
CA LEU A 110 -6.60 -14.73 -2.78
C LEU A 110 -5.96 -13.50 -3.42
N VAL A 111 -6.45 -12.32 -3.07
CA VAL A 111 -5.78 -11.06 -3.38
C VAL A 111 -5.44 -10.36 -2.07
N VAL A 112 -4.19 -9.96 -1.92
CA VAL A 112 -3.68 -9.20 -0.78
C VAL A 112 -3.28 -7.83 -1.27
N SER A 113 -3.74 -6.78 -0.61
CA SER A 113 -3.25 -5.43 -0.86
C SER A 113 -3.28 -4.61 0.42
N CYS A 114 -2.11 -4.18 0.91
CA CYS A 114 -1.94 -3.44 2.15
C CYS A 114 -2.56 -4.14 3.40
N PHE A 115 -2.68 -5.47 3.38
CA PHE A 115 -3.12 -6.22 4.55
C PHE A 115 -1.95 -6.35 5.55
N PRO A 116 -2.12 -6.04 6.84
CA PRO A 116 -1.00 -5.90 7.77
C PRO A 116 -0.45 -7.24 8.29
N TRP A 117 -1.07 -8.36 7.94
CA TRP A 117 -0.70 -9.67 8.46
C TRP A 117 -0.27 -10.59 7.33
N ARG A 118 0.71 -11.43 7.64
CA ARG A 118 1.05 -12.55 6.81
C ARG A 118 -0.14 -13.51 6.70
N ILE A 119 -0.49 -13.91 5.49
CA ILE A 119 -1.52 -14.93 5.24
C ILE A 119 -0.93 -16.31 5.57
N PRO A 120 -1.51 -17.06 6.51
CA PRO A 120 -1.09 -18.43 6.82
C PRO A 120 -1.24 -19.35 5.61
N GLU A 121 -0.35 -20.34 5.47
CA GLU A 121 -0.34 -21.29 4.35
C GLU A 121 -1.64 -22.08 4.27
N GLU A 122 -2.22 -22.44 5.41
CA GLU A 122 -3.50 -23.12 5.50
C GLU A 122 -4.69 -22.28 4.99
N ILE A 123 -4.54 -20.96 4.90
CA ILE A 123 -5.52 -20.07 4.27
C ILE A 123 -5.22 -19.93 2.78
N VAL A 124 -3.94 -19.83 2.39
CA VAL A 124 -3.53 -19.82 0.97
C VAL A 124 -4.02 -21.09 0.26
N ALA A 125 -3.91 -22.24 0.92
CA ALA A 125 -4.34 -23.54 0.39
C ALA A 125 -5.87 -23.66 0.18
N LEU A 126 -6.69 -22.73 0.70
CA LEU A 126 -8.12 -22.70 0.43
C LEU A 126 -8.43 -22.27 -1.01
N ALA A 127 -7.51 -21.58 -1.67
CA ALA A 127 -7.66 -21.06 -3.02
C ALA A 127 -6.77 -21.87 -3.99
N PRO A 128 -7.35 -22.63 -4.94
CA PRO A 128 -6.58 -23.44 -5.89
C PRO A 128 -5.59 -22.65 -6.76
N LEU A 129 -5.83 -21.36 -7.01
CA LEU A 129 -4.92 -20.49 -7.75
C LEU A 129 -3.90 -19.77 -6.85
N GLY A 130 -3.88 -20.10 -5.56
CA GLY A 130 -3.00 -19.49 -4.56
C GLY A 130 -3.41 -18.06 -4.23
N GLY A 131 -2.42 -17.16 -4.14
CA GLY A 131 -2.68 -15.75 -3.88
C GLY A 131 -1.74 -14.81 -4.59
N LEU A 132 -2.24 -13.60 -4.87
CA LEU A 132 -1.47 -12.48 -5.39
C LEU A 132 -1.39 -11.36 -4.35
N ASN A 133 -0.26 -10.66 -4.31
CA ASN A 133 -0.09 -9.45 -3.52
C ASN A 133 0.22 -8.25 -4.41
N VAL A 134 -0.41 -7.11 -4.12
CA VAL A 134 -0.09 -5.81 -4.71
C VAL A 134 0.96 -5.13 -3.84
N HIS A 135 2.19 -5.08 -4.32
CA HIS A 135 3.32 -4.51 -3.58
C HIS A 135 3.76 -3.17 -4.18
N PRO A 136 3.76 -2.06 -3.42
CA PRO A 136 4.06 -0.71 -3.95
C PRO A 136 5.56 -0.44 -4.06
N SER A 137 6.29 -1.37 -4.67
CA SER A 137 7.67 -1.18 -5.12
C SER A 137 7.96 -1.96 -6.41
N ALA A 138 9.08 -1.63 -7.04
CA ALA A 138 9.70 -2.46 -8.08
C ALA A 138 10.47 -3.63 -7.43
N LEU A 139 9.77 -4.72 -7.11
CA LEU A 139 10.39 -5.95 -6.59
C LEU A 139 11.48 -6.46 -7.56
N PRO A 140 12.58 -7.03 -7.07
CA PRO A 140 12.80 -7.46 -5.68
C PRO A 140 13.28 -6.38 -4.70
N ALA A 141 13.39 -5.12 -5.13
CA ALA A 141 13.79 -4.04 -4.25
C ALA A 141 12.64 -3.63 -3.31
N TYR A 142 12.98 -3.22 -2.08
CA TYR A 142 12.02 -2.71 -1.09
C TYR A 142 10.91 -3.72 -0.72
N ARG A 143 11.27 -4.98 -0.48
CA ARG A 143 10.39 -5.92 0.25
C ARG A 143 10.12 -5.39 1.67
N GLY A 144 9.01 -5.84 2.26
CA GLY A 144 8.64 -5.51 3.62
C GLY A 144 7.46 -4.56 3.72
N PRO A 145 7.07 -4.19 4.95
CA PRO A 145 5.75 -3.64 5.22
C PRO A 145 5.53 -2.20 4.77
N ASP A 146 6.59 -1.43 4.49
CA ASP A 146 6.49 0.02 4.30
C ASP A 146 7.39 0.59 3.18
N PRO A 147 7.25 0.10 1.93
CA PRO A 147 8.17 0.46 0.87
C PRO A 147 8.13 1.95 0.51
N LEU A 148 6.96 2.62 0.53
CA LEU A 148 6.84 4.02 0.16
C LEU A 148 7.66 4.93 1.08
N PHE A 149 7.61 4.68 2.39
CA PHE A 149 8.49 5.37 3.34
C PHE A 149 9.96 5.20 2.97
N TRP A 150 10.40 3.96 2.76
CA TRP A 150 11.81 3.65 2.48
C TRP A 150 12.30 4.21 1.14
N ILE A 151 11.43 4.27 0.14
CA ILE A 151 11.70 4.91 -1.16
C ILE A 151 12.06 6.39 -0.95
N TYR A 152 11.25 7.13 -0.19
CA TYR A 152 11.55 8.52 0.17
C TYR A 152 12.76 8.64 1.10
N ARG A 153 12.87 7.78 2.12
CA ARG A 153 13.98 7.81 3.10
C ARG A 153 15.34 7.58 2.47
N HIS A 154 15.40 6.75 1.43
CA HIS A 154 16.62 6.52 0.65
C HIS A 154 16.85 7.54 -0.46
N GLY A 155 15.90 8.46 -0.70
CA GLY A 155 16.01 9.52 -1.69
C GLY A 155 15.94 9.01 -3.13
N ARG A 156 15.09 8.01 -3.39
CA ARG A 156 14.93 7.42 -4.72
C ARG A 156 14.09 8.32 -5.63
N LEU A 157 14.50 8.40 -6.89
CA LEU A 157 13.77 9.14 -7.94
C LEU A 157 13.14 8.20 -8.97
N ARG A 158 13.08 6.90 -8.66
CA ARG A 158 12.37 5.88 -9.44
C ARG A 158 11.74 4.89 -8.47
N THR A 159 10.57 4.39 -8.83
CA THR A 159 9.83 3.39 -8.06
C THR A 159 8.99 2.52 -9.00
N GLY A 160 8.12 1.69 -8.46
CA GLY A 160 7.22 0.85 -9.24
C GLY A 160 6.16 0.18 -8.39
N VAL A 161 5.40 -0.69 -9.05
CA VAL A 161 4.41 -1.55 -8.42
C VAL A 161 4.56 -2.95 -8.99
N SER A 162 4.49 -3.95 -8.12
CA SER A 162 4.63 -5.35 -8.50
C SER A 162 3.41 -6.14 -8.05
N ILE A 163 2.86 -6.94 -8.95
CA ILE A 163 1.93 -8.01 -8.61
C ILE A 163 2.74 -9.29 -8.53
N HIS A 164 2.79 -9.93 -7.38
CA HIS A 164 3.56 -11.16 -7.21
C HIS A 164 2.73 -12.23 -6.50
N GLN A 165 3.11 -13.49 -6.70
CA GLN A 165 2.49 -14.61 -5.99
C GLN A 165 2.89 -14.60 -4.51
N LEU A 166 1.99 -15.04 -3.63
CA LEU A 166 2.33 -15.30 -2.23
C LEU A 166 3.35 -16.45 -2.14
N ALA A 167 4.31 -16.31 -1.24
CA ALA A 167 5.35 -17.30 -1.00
C ALA A 167 5.67 -17.42 0.50
N ALA A 168 6.51 -18.40 0.84
CA ALA A 168 6.94 -18.63 2.22
C ALA A 168 7.82 -17.49 2.77
N GLU A 169 8.52 -16.75 1.93
CA GLU A 169 9.21 -15.52 2.35
C GLU A 169 8.36 -14.30 1.94
N LEU A 170 8.31 -13.30 2.82
CA LEU A 170 7.53 -12.08 2.58
C LEU A 170 8.01 -11.37 1.32
N ASP A 171 7.06 -11.03 0.45
CA ASP A 171 7.28 -10.28 -0.79
C ASP A 171 8.34 -10.90 -1.74
N ALA A 172 8.60 -12.21 -1.61
CA ALA A 172 9.66 -12.91 -2.35
C ALA A 172 9.14 -13.82 -3.47
N GLY A 173 7.82 -13.97 -3.60
CA GLY A 173 7.24 -14.85 -4.60
C GLY A 173 7.42 -14.34 -6.03
N PRO A 174 7.24 -15.21 -7.04
CA PRO A 174 7.38 -14.83 -8.46
C PRO A 174 6.52 -13.62 -8.84
N ILE A 175 7.10 -12.71 -9.63
CA ILE A 175 6.43 -11.51 -10.14
C ILE A 175 5.57 -11.90 -11.35
N MET A 176 4.30 -11.53 -11.31
CA MET A 176 3.31 -11.73 -12.37
C MET A 176 3.29 -10.57 -13.37
N GLU A 177 3.28 -9.35 -12.83
CA GLU A 177 3.19 -8.10 -13.58
C GLU A 177 3.94 -7.03 -12.80
N GLN A 178 4.61 -6.10 -13.49
CA GLN A 178 5.32 -5.01 -12.85
C GLN A 178 5.30 -3.77 -13.74
N ALA A 179 5.22 -2.60 -13.10
CA ALA A 179 5.49 -1.32 -13.74
C ALA A 179 6.58 -0.59 -12.94
N VAL A 180 7.51 0.05 -13.65
CA VAL A 180 8.56 0.89 -13.07
C VAL A 180 8.45 2.27 -13.72
N PHE A 181 8.50 3.31 -12.90
CA PHE A 181 8.35 4.69 -13.35
C PHE A 181 9.18 5.65 -12.52
N ASP A 182 9.35 6.86 -13.05
CA ASP A 182 10.10 7.91 -12.38
C ASP A 182 9.26 8.52 -11.25
N LEU A 183 9.91 8.81 -10.14
CA LEU A 183 9.34 9.52 -8.99
C LEU A 183 9.83 10.97 -9.04
N PRO A 184 8.97 11.93 -9.41
CA PRO A 184 9.33 13.34 -9.44
C PRO A 184 9.87 13.80 -8.08
N LEU A 185 10.91 14.64 -8.13
CA LEU A 185 11.50 15.22 -6.93
C LEU A 185 10.44 15.97 -6.13
N GLY A 186 10.29 15.59 -4.87
CA GLY A 186 9.33 16.23 -3.95
C GLY A 186 7.86 15.98 -4.25
N LEU A 187 7.51 14.97 -5.07
CA LEU A 187 6.13 14.52 -5.21
C LEU A 187 5.55 14.23 -3.81
N PRO A 188 4.34 14.72 -3.49
CA PRO A 188 3.67 14.38 -2.24
C PRO A 188 3.45 12.88 -2.11
N GLY A 189 3.74 12.30 -0.93
CA GLY A 189 3.64 10.85 -0.78
C GLY A 189 2.23 10.29 -0.87
N ASP A 190 1.22 11.06 -0.50
CA ASP A 190 -0.20 10.70 -0.65
C ASP A 190 -0.64 10.68 -2.12
N TRP A 191 -0.01 11.49 -2.98
CA TRP A 191 -0.19 11.44 -4.43
C TRP A 191 0.52 10.21 -5.00
N LEU A 192 1.74 9.92 -4.55
CA LEU A 192 2.43 8.69 -4.92
C LEU A 192 1.61 7.45 -4.52
N GLU A 193 1.03 7.43 -3.31
CA GLU A 193 0.15 6.35 -2.84
C GLU A 193 -1.03 6.12 -3.79
N GLN A 194 -1.66 7.22 -4.24
CA GLN A 194 -2.76 7.16 -5.20
C GLN A 194 -2.30 6.61 -6.56
N ASP A 195 -1.17 7.08 -7.08
CA ASP A 195 -0.60 6.62 -8.36
C ASP A 195 -0.25 5.12 -8.31
N VAL A 196 0.47 4.67 -7.28
CA VAL A 196 0.85 3.25 -7.15
C VAL A 196 -0.38 2.37 -6.93
N ALA A 197 -1.40 2.84 -6.22
CA ALA A 197 -2.63 2.09 -5.99
C ALA A 197 -3.44 1.94 -7.29
N GLY A 198 -3.54 3.00 -8.10
CA GLY A 198 -4.19 2.96 -9.42
C GLY A 198 -3.46 2.05 -10.41
N VAL A 199 -2.13 2.20 -10.54
CA VAL A 199 -1.30 1.33 -11.37
C VAL A 199 -1.38 -0.12 -10.89
N GLY A 200 -1.32 -0.34 -9.58
CA GLY A 200 -1.45 -1.66 -8.96
C GLY A 200 -2.78 -2.34 -9.28
N GLY A 201 -3.89 -1.60 -9.25
CA GLY A 201 -5.20 -2.12 -9.66
C GLY A 201 -5.22 -2.57 -11.12
N ALA A 202 -4.67 -1.77 -12.04
CA ALA A 202 -4.60 -2.11 -13.45
C ALA A 202 -3.72 -3.35 -13.70
N LEU A 203 -2.55 -3.44 -13.06
CA LEU A 203 -1.68 -4.61 -13.16
C LEU A 203 -2.32 -5.86 -12.55
N LEU A 204 -3.04 -5.72 -11.43
CA LEU A 204 -3.73 -6.83 -10.79
C LEU A 204 -4.80 -7.42 -11.71
N VAL A 205 -5.62 -6.58 -12.35
CA VAL A 205 -6.61 -7.03 -13.34
C VAL A 205 -5.93 -7.79 -14.49
N ARG A 206 -4.80 -7.28 -15.00
CA ARG A 206 -4.02 -7.94 -16.04
C ARG A 206 -3.49 -9.31 -15.59
N ALA A 207 -2.93 -9.39 -14.39
CA ALA A 207 -2.39 -10.62 -13.82
C ALA A 207 -3.48 -11.68 -13.63
N ILE A 208 -4.66 -11.31 -13.12
CA ILE A 208 -5.78 -12.23 -12.92
C ILE A 208 -6.31 -12.74 -14.27
N ARG A 209 -6.48 -11.86 -15.27
CA ARG A 209 -6.87 -12.29 -16.63
C ARG A 209 -5.86 -13.26 -17.23
N ALA A 210 -4.56 -12.97 -17.08
CA ALA A 210 -3.51 -13.85 -17.56
C ALA A 210 -3.54 -15.24 -16.87
N LEU A 211 -3.85 -15.30 -15.57
CA LEU A 211 -4.05 -16.55 -14.84
C LEU A 211 -5.26 -17.33 -15.37
N SER A 212 -6.42 -16.67 -15.55
CA SER A 212 -7.65 -17.31 -16.06
C SER A 212 -7.48 -17.89 -17.46
N GLU A 213 -6.72 -17.18 -18.30
CA GLU A 213 -6.43 -17.56 -19.69
C GLU A 213 -5.24 -18.54 -19.80
N ARG A 214 -4.66 -18.98 -18.67
CA ARG A 214 -3.48 -19.86 -18.61
C ARG A 214 -2.28 -19.33 -19.42
N ARG A 215 -2.14 -18.01 -19.50
CA ARG A 215 -1.04 -17.31 -20.19
C ARG A 215 -0.12 -16.55 -19.24
N ALA A 216 -0.32 -16.71 -17.95
CA ALA A 216 0.56 -16.13 -16.94
C ALA A 216 1.96 -16.76 -17.04
N TYR A 217 2.99 -15.92 -16.97
CA TYR A 217 4.38 -16.35 -16.92
C TYR A 217 5.05 -15.71 -15.70
N PRO A 218 4.94 -16.32 -14.51
CA PRO A 218 5.53 -15.78 -13.29
C PRO A 218 7.06 -15.80 -13.39
N LEU A 219 7.69 -14.65 -13.10
CA LEU A 219 9.15 -14.49 -13.12
C LEU A 219 9.72 -14.61 -11.70
N PRO A 220 10.61 -15.58 -11.44
CA PRO A 220 11.32 -15.63 -10.17
C PRO A 220 12.08 -14.33 -9.90
N GLN A 221 12.09 -13.91 -8.63
CA GLN A 221 12.83 -12.73 -8.21
C GLN A 221 14.33 -13.02 -8.12
N SER A 222 15.17 -12.11 -8.63
CA SER A 222 16.63 -12.21 -8.48
C SER A 222 17.07 -11.83 -7.05
N PRO A 223 17.77 -12.73 -6.32
CA PRO A 223 18.29 -12.41 -4.99
C PRO A 223 19.29 -11.24 -4.97
N GLU A 224 20.07 -11.06 -6.04
CA GLU A 224 21.13 -10.05 -6.14
C GLU A 224 20.61 -8.61 -6.10
N HIS A 225 19.36 -8.40 -6.52
CA HIS A 225 18.71 -7.09 -6.53
C HIS A 225 17.70 -6.92 -5.39
N SER A 226 17.62 -7.91 -4.50
CA SER A 226 16.67 -7.91 -3.40
C SER A 226 17.11 -6.99 -2.26
N SER A 227 16.13 -6.33 -1.64
CA SER A 227 16.32 -5.60 -0.40
C SER A 227 15.07 -5.72 0.46
N TYR A 228 15.25 -5.84 1.76
CA TYR A 228 14.16 -5.91 2.73
C TYR A 228 14.36 -4.82 3.77
N PHE A 229 13.29 -4.12 4.11
CA PHE A 229 13.29 -3.13 5.18
C PHE A 229 12.10 -3.37 6.10
N SER A 230 12.32 -3.32 7.41
CA SER A 230 11.28 -3.48 8.43
C SER A 230 10.40 -2.22 8.54
N TRP A 231 9.48 -2.19 9.51
CA TRP A 231 8.80 -0.96 9.87
C TRP A 231 9.81 0.14 10.24
N PRO A 232 9.59 1.39 9.81
CA PRO A 232 10.43 2.52 10.18
C PRO A 232 10.52 2.67 11.69
N GLN A 233 11.71 3.00 12.19
CA GLN A 233 11.95 3.34 13.58
C GLN A 233 12.00 4.87 13.76
N PRO A 234 11.89 5.40 14.99
CA PRO A 234 11.96 6.84 15.23
C PRO A 234 13.19 7.52 14.61
N GLU A 235 14.33 6.84 14.54
CA GLU A 235 15.58 7.35 13.97
C GLU A 235 15.50 7.52 12.44
N ASP A 236 14.65 6.73 11.77
CA ASP A 236 14.44 6.86 10.33
C ASP A 236 13.68 8.14 9.97
N LEU A 237 12.98 8.75 10.93
CA LEU A 237 12.22 9.99 10.81
C LEU A 237 13.05 11.24 11.12
N GLU A 238 14.38 11.12 11.16
CA GLU A 238 15.30 12.22 11.43
C GLU A 238 16.10 12.63 10.19
N ILE A 239 16.17 13.94 9.97
CA ILE A 239 17.02 14.57 8.96
C ILE A 239 18.20 15.23 9.66
N GLY A 240 19.41 14.79 9.30
CA GLY A 240 20.66 15.37 9.77
C GLY A 240 21.13 16.59 8.97
N PRO A 241 22.04 17.41 9.52
CA PRO A 241 22.56 18.62 8.85
C PRO A 241 23.35 18.31 7.57
N GLU A 242 23.88 17.09 7.43
CA GLU A 242 24.65 16.64 6.27
C GLU A 242 23.80 16.43 5.02
N TRP A 243 22.47 16.36 5.17
CA TRP A 243 21.56 16.16 4.04
C TRP A 243 21.58 17.39 3.12
N PRO A 244 21.71 17.20 1.80
CA PRO A 244 21.42 18.30 0.88
C PRO A 244 19.93 18.63 0.91
N ALA A 245 19.59 19.89 0.72
CA ALA A 245 18.23 20.41 0.89
C ALA A 245 17.23 19.70 -0.02
N TRP A 246 17.60 19.35 -1.26
CA TRP A 246 16.73 18.60 -2.16
C TRP A 246 16.27 17.27 -1.55
N ARG A 247 17.15 16.58 -0.82
CA ARG A 247 16.88 15.27 -0.20
C ARG A 247 15.93 15.44 0.98
N ALA A 248 16.16 16.46 1.80
CA ALA A 248 15.29 16.78 2.91
C ALA A 248 13.89 17.21 2.43
N VAL A 249 13.82 18.07 1.41
CA VAL A 249 12.56 18.47 0.76
C VAL A 249 11.83 17.25 0.20
N HIS A 250 12.53 16.38 -0.52
CA HIS A 250 11.95 15.17 -1.10
C HIS A 250 11.39 14.23 -0.02
N PHE A 251 12.12 14.00 1.06
CA PHE A 251 11.67 13.18 2.17
C PHE A 251 10.48 13.81 2.89
N LEU A 252 10.54 15.09 3.27
CA LEU A 252 9.45 15.79 3.97
C LEU A 252 8.15 15.80 3.15
N ASN A 253 8.23 16.10 1.86
CA ASN A 253 7.07 16.06 0.96
C ASN A 253 6.54 14.64 0.79
N GLY A 254 7.39 13.63 0.84
CA GLY A 254 6.97 12.23 0.81
C GLY A 254 6.25 11.80 2.08
N VAL A 255 6.91 11.92 3.23
CA VAL A 255 6.46 11.23 4.45
C VAL A 255 5.40 12.01 5.24
N LEU A 256 5.43 13.35 5.23
CA LEU A 256 4.43 14.12 6.00
C LEU A 256 2.99 13.89 5.48
N PRO A 257 2.72 13.89 4.16
CA PRO A 257 1.38 13.59 3.63
C PRO A 257 0.94 12.13 3.84
N LEU A 258 1.90 11.19 3.89
CA LEU A 258 1.63 9.79 4.26
C LEU A 258 1.28 9.62 5.75
N GLY A 259 1.39 10.69 6.55
CA GLY A 259 0.98 10.70 7.95
C GLY A 259 2.08 10.35 8.94
N TYR A 260 3.35 10.22 8.50
CA TYR A 260 4.46 9.98 9.41
C TYR A 260 4.73 11.22 10.27
N ARG A 261 4.57 11.06 11.59
CA ARG A 261 4.83 12.10 12.60
C ARG A 261 5.24 11.42 13.91
N PRO A 262 6.12 12.02 14.74
CA PRO A 262 6.93 13.20 14.45
C PRO A 262 7.96 12.95 13.32
N VAL A 263 8.33 14.00 12.58
CA VAL A 263 9.53 14.05 11.74
C VAL A 263 10.44 15.15 12.29
N TYR A 264 11.72 14.86 12.48
CA TYR A 264 12.67 15.80 13.07
C TYR A 264 13.70 16.27 12.05
N VAL A 265 14.10 17.53 12.17
CA VAL A 265 15.28 18.09 11.50
C VAL A 265 16.20 18.59 12.60
N ALA A 266 17.45 18.11 12.62
CA ALA A 266 18.37 18.34 13.73
C ALA A 266 19.66 19.05 13.31
N PRO A 267 19.61 20.33 12.89
CA PRO A 267 20.81 21.04 12.49
C PRO A 267 21.70 21.28 13.72
N GLY A 268 22.91 20.72 13.72
CA GLY A 268 23.83 20.88 14.86
C GLY A 268 23.40 20.20 16.15
N GLY A 269 22.49 19.22 16.10
CA GLY A 269 22.08 18.39 17.23
C GLY A 269 20.80 18.81 17.96
N GLU A 270 20.26 20.00 17.69
CA GLU A 270 18.97 20.44 18.26
C GLU A 270 17.79 19.93 17.41
N ARG A 271 16.94 19.06 17.96
CA ARG A 271 15.83 18.43 17.23
C ARG A 271 14.64 19.38 17.12
N THR A 272 14.32 19.82 15.91
CA THR A 272 13.07 20.55 15.62
C THR A 272 12.04 19.62 15.01
N LYS A 273 10.86 19.51 15.63
CA LYS A 273 9.72 18.74 15.10
C LYS A 273 9.05 19.50 13.96
N VAL A 274 9.01 18.91 12.76
CA VAL A 274 8.47 19.54 11.55
C VAL A 274 6.99 19.21 11.40
N ARG A 275 6.14 20.24 11.43
CA ARG A 275 4.71 20.12 11.12
C ARG A 275 4.45 20.09 9.63
N ARG A 276 5.11 21.01 8.91
CA ARG A 276 4.96 21.27 7.48
C ARG A 276 6.21 21.95 6.93
N LEU A 277 6.66 21.55 5.75
CA LEU A 277 7.64 22.30 4.96
C LEU A 277 6.95 23.47 4.26
N LEU A 278 7.49 24.68 4.37
CA LEU A 278 6.96 25.86 3.67
C LEU A 278 7.77 26.18 2.41
N ARG A 279 9.10 26.15 2.52
CA ARG A 279 10.05 26.47 1.44
C ARG A 279 11.46 26.02 1.83
N TRP A 280 12.37 26.01 0.87
CA TRP A 280 13.82 26.08 1.11
C TRP A 280 14.42 27.32 0.44
N CYS A 281 15.41 27.94 1.07
CA CYS A 281 16.05 29.19 0.65
C CYS A 281 17.55 28.98 0.49
N ARG A 282 18.19 29.74 -0.42
CA ARG A 282 19.65 29.65 -0.66
C ARG A 282 20.48 30.53 0.26
N SER A 283 19.86 31.51 0.92
CA SER A 283 20.56 32.46 1.81
C SER A 283 19.81 32.63 3.13
N ALA A 284 20.56 32.91 4.20
CA ALA A 284 20.00 33.17 5.53
C ALA A 284 19.02 34.34 5.53
N ARG A 285 19.38 35.43 4.84
CA ARG A 285 18.52 36.61 4.72
C ARG A 285 17.14 36.27 4.16
N GLU A 286 17.09 35.49 3.07
CA GLU A 286 15.82 35.08 2.47
C GLU A 286 14.99 34.19 3.43
N ALA A 287 15.66 33.27 4.13
CA ALA A 287 15.01 32.41 5.11
C ALA A 287 14.42 33.20 6.29
N ASP A 288 15.18 34.16 6.83
CA ASP A 288 14.76 35.01 7.95
C ASP A 288 13.62 35.95 7.57
N ASP A 289 13.66 36.52 6.37
CA ASP A 289 12.59 37.37 5.84
C ASP A 289 11.28 36.58 5.73
N TYR A 290 11.32 35.37 5.16
CA TYR A 290 10.16 34.50 5.08
C TYR A 290 9.67 34.04 6.46
N ALA A 291 10.58 33.65 7.34
CA ALA A 291 10.24 33.13 8.66
C ALA A 291 9.48 34.14 9.52
N ARG A 292 9.87 35.42 9.45
CA ARG A 292 9.17 36.52 10.14
C ARG A 292 7.72 36.69 9.70
N SER A 293 7.42 36.49 8.42
CA SER A 293 6.05 36.62 7.89
C SER A 293 5.12 35.48 8.31
N PHE A 294 5.66 34.28 8.59
CA PHE A 294 4.85 33.07 8.77
C PHE A 294 5.03 32.37 10.12
N ARG A 295 5.72 32.99 11.10
CA ARG A 295 6.08 32.37 12.38
C ARG A 295 6.76 30.99 12.18
N ALA A 296 7.61 30.91 11.18
CA ALA A 296 8.30 29.69 10.77
C ALA A 296 9.70 29.62 11.40
N THR A 297 10.31 28.45 11.33
CA THR A 297 11.65 28.17 11.85
C THR A 297 12.61 27.92 10.67
N PRO A 298 13.63 28.77 10.48
CA PRO A 298 14.75 28.47 9.59
C PRO A 298 15.62 27.33 10.16
N LEU A 299 15.90 26.31 9.35
CA LEU A 299 16.71 25.16 9.72
C LEU A 299 17.83 24.98 8.68
N PRO A 300 19.08 25.36 8.99
CA PRO A 300 20.18 25.27 8.04
C PRO A 300 20.58 23.81 7.78
N LEU A 301 20.76 23.47 6.51
CA LEU A 301 21.30 22.20 6.02
C LEU A 301 22.59 22.45 5.25
N ARG A 302 23.15 21.39 4.65
CA ARG A 302 24.44 21.41 3.94
C ARG A 302 24.58 22.51 2.89
N ASP A 303 23.55 22.73 2.07
CA ASP A 303 23.61 23.60 0.87
C ASP A 303 22.46 24.61 0.79
N ALA A 304 21.55 24.63 1.77
CA ALA A 304 20.43 25.55 1.82
C ALA A 304 19.80 25.60 3.23
N ILE A 305 18.76 26.42 3.40
CA ILE A 305 18.03 26.56 4.66
C ILE A 305 16.58 26.16 4.41
N LEU A 306 16.08 25.18 5.18
CA LEU A 306 14.66 24.86 5.17
C LEU A 306 13.92 25.91 6.00
N VAL A 307 12.74 26.32 5.53
CA VAL A 307 11.82 27.13 6.33
C VAL A 307 10.60 26.27 6.59
N VAL A 308 10.42 25.90 7.85
CA VAL A 308 9.39 24.96 8.28
C VAL A 308 8.45 25.59 9.28
N GLU A 309 7.25 25.07 9.33
CA GLU A 309 6.40 25.27 10.49
C GLU A 309 6.69 24.17 11.51
N SER A 310 7.13 24.55 12.71
CA SER A 310 7.38 23.60 13.79
C SER A 310 6.11 23.26 14.57
N GLU A 311 6.08 22.07 15.17
CA GLU A 311 5.10 21.76 16.20
C GLU A 311 5.61 22.33 17.54
N ARG A 312 4.76 23.04 18.28
CA ARG A 312 5.06 23.41 19.68
C ARG A 312 4.92 22.16 20.54
N GLU A 313 5.81 22.00 21.51
CA GLU A 313 5.71 20.98 22.56
C GLU A 313 4.41 21.11 23.36
#